data_AF-A0A964JSE1-F1
#
_entry.id   AF-A0A964JSE1-F1
#
_cell.length_a   1.000
_cell.length_b   1.000
_cell.length_c   1.000
_cell.angle_alpha   90.00
_cell.angle_beta   90.00
_cell.angle_gamma   90.00
#
_symmetry.space_group_name_H-M   'P 1'
#
loop_
_entity.id
_entity.type
_entity.pdbx_description
1 polymer ?
#
loop_
_entity_poly.entity_id
_entity_poly.type
_entity_poly.pdbx_seq_one_letter_code
_entity_poly.pdbx_strand_id
1 'polypeptide(L)'
;MSSPNHRLRRVTGQCLVVALSLACGDVGQRLSTLDGSTCTRLAALFHRAAPDSDFGGGLRNAVVGSTNVVSATAEALRAAFAVVSLDNPNLVSRTRPFAWQDLRAPELDVLSERLNLTRYRDVSKGELTVFRALSSEVRGLAPHEDEGSKNVLESDAAPDAFSILDAIAEGRSLTCYFYALLLSQSLLALGHPTRIISSGKDLARDHATVEVWSRTFRKWVLLDPDSDATFLRDDVPQNAWELHDLYMVNHFDNRRETFRDGLKLSEHTVAPAPNFGGLELLRGSVVDSRINALLSHAPGGKHIDSFLLSYDGDFTNEPLELYPPVNVTQMAFHGGDAAHASVDVELRAFMLGFARFRVRVGEAEPMDLQARAFRWPLVEGDNELRAWAVNLRGVEGSVVSARVRVGGEAAK
;
A
#
# COMPACT_ATOMS: atom_id res chain seq x y z
N MET A 1 -36.60 -48.04 -17.80
CA MET A 1 -36.56 -48.34 -16.35
C MET A 1 -35.16 -48.05 -15.82
N SER A 2 -34.94 -46.85 -15.32
CA SER A 2 -33.73 -46.45 -14.59
C SER A 2 -34.06 -45.15 -13.85
N SER A 3 -33.98 -45.19 -12.52
CA SER A 3 -34.22 -44.07 -11.60
C SER A 3 -32.88 -43.52 -11.11
N PRO A 4 -32.68 -42.20 -10.97
CA PRO A 4 -31.52 -41.66 -10.28
C PRO A 4 -31.82 -41.39 -8.80
N ASN A 5 -30.94 -41.93 -7.94
CA ASN A 5 -30.87 -41.65 -6.51
C ASN A 5 -30.38 -40.21 -6.26
N HIS A 6 -31.19 -39.35 -5.65
CA HIS A 6 -30.74 -38.14 -4.97
C HIS A 6 -30.49 -38.42 -3.49
N ARG A 7 -29.22 -38.41 -3.06
CA ARG A 7 -28.85 -38.34 -1.64
C ARG A 7 -28.85 -36.88 -1.20
N LEU A 8 -29.86 -36.47 -0.44
CA LEU A 8 -29.83 -35.26 0.38
C LEU A 8 -28.86 -35.47 1.56
N ARG A 9 -27.75 -34.74 1.59
CA ARG A 9 -26.87 -34.70 2.76
C ARG A 9 -27.50 -33.79 3.83
N ARG A 10 -27.62 -34.30 5.06
CA ARG A 10 -27.94 -33.48 6.24
C ARG A 10 -26.90 -32.38 6.39
N VAL A 11 -27.35 -31.13 6.35
CA VAL A 11 -26.53 -29.97 6.72
C VAL A 11 -26.70 -29.77 8.23
N THR A 12 -25.63 -29.93 8.99
CA THR A 12 -25.58 -29.67 10.42
C THR A 12 -25.53 -28.16 10.68
N GLY A 13 -26.11 -27.70 11.79
CA GLY A 13 -26.32 -26.27 12.11
C GLY A 13 -25.07 -25.37 12.10
N GLN A 14 -23.86 -25.94 12.14
CA GLN A 14 -22.60 -25.19 11.97
C GLN A 14 -22.42 -24.58 10.56
N CYS A 15 -22.96 -25.21 9.50
CA CYS A 15 -22.79 -24.70 8.14
C CYS A 15 -23.60 -23.43 7.84
N LEU A 16 -24.69 -23.19 8.58
CA LEU A 16 -25.55 -22.01 8.36
C LEU A 16 -24.89 -20.72 8.92
N VAL A 17 -24.15 -20.84 10.02
CA VAL A 17 -23.38 -19.73 10.62
C VAL A 17 -22.24 -19.30 9.69
N VAL A 18 -21.62 -20.27 9.01
CA VAL A 18 -20.58 -20.01 8.01
C VAL A 18 -21.16 -19.40 6.74
N ALA A 19 -22.34 -19.84 6.28
CA ALA A 19 -23.00 -19.28 5.10
C ALA A 19 -23.45 -17.81 5.31
N LEU A 20 -23.93 -17.45 6.50
CA LEU A 20 -24.26 -16.06 6.85
C LEU A 20 -23.02 -15.17 7.00
N SER A 21 -21.88 -15.75 7.42
CA SER A 21 -20.60 -15.02 7.52
C SER A 21 -19.95 -14.79 6.15
N LEU A 22 -20.22 -15.65 5.16
CA LEU A 22 -19.66 -15.55 3.80
C LEU A 22 -20.51 -14.68 2.85
N ALA A 23 -21.83 -14.56 3.08
CA ALA A 23 -22.73 -13.79 2.23
C ALA A 23 -22.72 -12.27 2.52
N CYS A 24 -22.21 -11.85 3.66
CA CYS A 24 -22.13 -10.44 4.05
C CYS A 24 -20.68 -10.06 4.31
N GLY A 25 -19.98 -9.71 3.24
CA GLY A 25 -18.66 -9.10 3.31
C GLY A 25 -18.71 -7.86 4.22
N ASP A 26 -17.94 -7.95 5.31
CA ASP A 26 -17.60 -6.87 6.24
C ASP A 26 -18.68 -6.42 7.24
N VAL A 27 -18.97 -7.29 8.24
CA VAL A 27 -19.95 -7.02 9.32
C VAL A 27 -19.48 -7.56 10.69
N GLY A 28 -18.17 -7.65 10.93
CA GLY A 28 -17.66 -8.02 12.26
C GLY A 28 -18.10 -7.02 13.35
N GLN A 29 -18.22 -5.73 13.01
CA GLN A 29 -18.67 -4.68 13.94
C GLN A 29 -20.19 -4.57 14.07
N ARG A 30 -20.96 -4.88 13.02
CA ARG A 30 -22.42 -4.60 12.97
C ARG A 30 -23.31 -5.72 13.53
N LEU A 31 -22.80 -6.94 13.70
CA LEU A 31 -23.56 -7.99 14.39
C LEU A 31 -23.66 -7.76 15.90
N SER A 32 -22.70 -7.04 16.49
CA SER A 32 -22.69 -6.73 17.93
C SER A 32 -23.71 -5.67 18.38
N THR A 33 -24.36 -4.99 17.43
CA THR A 33 -25.35 -3.94 17.67
C THR A 33 -26.79 -4.35 17.37
N LEU A 34 -27.02 -5.61 16.97
CA LEU A 34 -28.37 -6.10 16.70
C LEU A 34 -29.09 -6.37 18.01
N ASP A 35 -30.15 -5.63 18.27
CA ASP A 35 -31.03 -5.91 19.40
C ASP A 35 -31.78 -7.24 19.19
N GLY A 36 -32.30 -7.80 20.29
CA GLY A 36 -33.05 -9.06 20.25
C GLY A 36 -34.27 -9.01 19.31
N SER A 37 -34.81 -7.82 19.05
CA SER A 37 -35.95 -7.62 18.13
C SER A 37 -35.56 -7.84 16.66
N THR A 38 -34.32 -7.49 16.30
CA THR A 38 -33.81 -7.56 14.94
C THR A 38 -33.39 -9.00 14.59
N CYS A 39 -32.76 -9.70 15.55
CA CYS A 39 -32.51 -11.14 15.43
C CYS A 39 -33.81 -11.95 15.29
N THR A 40 -34.85 -11.57 16.03
CA THR A 40 -36.18 -12.21 15.93
C THR A 40 -36.83 -11.99 14.56
N ARG A 41 -36.66 -10.80 13.96
CA ARG A 41 -37.14 -10.50 12.60
C ARG A 41 -36.41 -11.29 11.51
N LEU A 42 -35.08 -11.42 11.62
CA LEU A 42 -34.29 -12.23 10.69
C LEU A 42 -34.62 -13.72 10.79
N ALA A 43 -34.83 -14.24 12.00
CA ALA A 43 -35.30 -15.61 12.21
C ALA A 43 -36.71 -15.84 11.62
N ALA A 44 -37.62 -14.86 11.73
CA ALA A 44 -38.94 -14.93 11.13
C ALA A 44 -38.91 -14.90 9.59
N LEU A 45 -37.97 -14.14 9.00
CA LEU A 45 -37.72 -14.11 7.55
C LEU A 45 -37.22 -15.46 7.04
N PHE A 46 -36.29 -16.10 7.76
CA PHE A 46 -35.82 -17.45 7.43
C PHE A 46 -36.92 -18.51 7.58
N HIS A 47 -37.76 -18.41 8.60
CA HIS A 47 -38.84 -19.36 8.80
C HIS A 47 -39.91 -19.29 7.69
N ARG A 48 -40.16 -18.09 7.13
CA ARG A 48 -41.03 -17.92 5.94
C ARG A 48 -40.43 -18.52 4.67
N ALA A 49 -39.10 -18.55 4.56
CA ALA A 49 -38.41 -19.11 3.40
C ALA A 49 -38.34 -20.66 3.41
N ALA A 50 -38.55 -21.30 4.57
CA ALA A 50 -38.52 -22.76 4.72
C ALA A 50 -39.47 -23.25 5.85
N PRO A 51 -40.79 -23.26 5.61
CA PRO A 51 -41.80 -23.53 6.65
C PRO A 51 -41.82 -24.97 7.18
N ASP A 52 -41.36 -25.96 6.41
CA ASP A 52 -41.48 -27.40 6.74
C ASP A 52 -40.25 -27.99 7.47
N SER A 53 -39.40 -27.15 8.04
CA SER A 53 -38.18 -27.60 8.71
C SER A 53 -38.37 -27.58 10.24
N ASP A 54 -38.24 -28.75 10.87
CA ASP A 54 -38.51 -29.03 12.30
C ASP A 54 -37.42 -28.45 13.25
N PHE A 55 -37.01 -27.21 12.99
CA PHE A 55 -35.83 -26.55 13.56
C PHE A 55 -36.15 -25.57 14.71
N GLY A 56 -37.44 -25.32 15.00
CA GLY A 56 -37.88 -24.16 15.79
C GLY A 56 -37.48 -24.15 17.28
N GLY A 57 -37.40 -25.33 17.93
CA GLY A 57 -37.13 -25.42 19.38
C GLY A 57 -35.64 -25.40 19.74
N GLY A 58 -34.81 -26.11 18.98
CA GLY A 58 -33.38 -26.25 19.25
C GLY A 58 -32.56 -25.01 18.88
N LEU A 59 -32.89 -24.33 17.79
CA LEU A 59 -32.18 -23.12 17.35
C LEU A 59 -32.43 -21.93 18.28
N ARG A 60 -33.63 -21.74 18.81
CA ARG A 60 -33.88 -20.63 19.75
C ARG A 60 -33.02 -20.76 21.01
N ASN A 61 -32.95 -21.94 21.60
CA ASN A 61 -32.12 -22.15 22.80
C ASN A 61 -30.62 -22.15 22.49
N ALA A 62 -30.19 -22.65 21.32
CA ALA A 62 -28.79 -22.61 20.88
C ALA A 62 -28.34 -21.19 20.48
N VAL A 63 -29.22 -20.37 19.90
CA VAL A 63 -28.95 -18.99 19.53
C VAL A 63 -28.95 -18.09 20.76
N VAL A 64 -29.91 -18.23 21.68
CA VAL A 64 -29.96 -17.47 22.94
C VAL A 64 -28.81 -17.88 23.87
N GLY A 65 -28.50 -19.18 23.97
CA GLY A 65 -27.35 -19.67 24.71
C GLY A 65 -26.01 -19.20 24.13
N SER A 66 -25.86 -19.20 22.80
CA SER A 66 -24.62 -18.73 22.16
C SER A 66 -24.48 -17.21 22.18
N THR A 67 -25.55 -16.43 22.07
CA THR A 67 -25.48 -14.97 22.22
C THR A 67 -25.14 -14.54 23.64
N ASN A 68 -25.70 -15.19 24.67
CA ASN A 68 -25.37 -14.89 26.06
C ASN A 68 -23.92 -15.28 26.43
N VAL A 69 -23.38 -16.36 25.86
CA VAL A 69 -21.99 -16.75 26.07
C VAL A 69 -21.05 -15.80 25.32
N VAL A 70 -21.36 -15.42 24.08
CA VAL A 70 -20.55 -14.47 23.30
C VAL A 70 -20.57 -13.07 23.91
N SER A 71 -21.71 -12.61 24.43
CA SER A 71 -21.81 -11.30 25.10
C SER A 71 -21.07 -11.28 26.44
N ALA A 72 -21.25 -12.31 27.28
CA ALA A 72 -20.55 -12.40 28.56
C ALA A 72 -19.03 -12.54 28.39
N THR A 73 -18.56 -13.23 27.35
CA THR A 73 -17.12 -13.35 27.06
C THR A 73 -16.55 -12.02 26.53
N ALA A 74 -17.29 -11.32 25.67
CA ALA A 74 -16.88 -10.00 25.18
C ALA A 74 -16.88 -8.94 26.30
N GLU A 75 -17.83 -9.00 27.22
CA GLU A 75 -17.93 -8.09 28.37
C GLU A 75 -16.87 -8.39 29.43
N ALA A 76 -16.58 -9.67 29.72
CA ALA A 76 -15.47 -10.08 30.58
C ALA A 76 -14.09 -9.73 29.98
N LEU A 77 -13.94 -9.82 28.65
CA LEU A 77 -12.74 -9.37 27.96
C LEU A 77 -12.56 -7.85 28.02
N ARG A 78 -13.66 -7.10 27.82
CA ARG A 78 -13.67 -5.63 28.01
C ARG A 78 -13.40 -5.21 29.46
N ALA A 79 -13.76 -6.05 30.43
CA ALA A 79 -13.47 -5.81 31.84
C ALA A 79 -12.02 -6.11 32.22
N ALA A 80 -11.31 -6.98 31.48
CA ALA A 80 -9.94 -7.37 31.79
C ALA A 80 -8.89 -6.37 31.28
N PHE A 81 -9.11 -5.78 30.10
CA PHE A 81 -8.21 -4.76 29.55
C PHE A 81 -8.91 -3.82 28.57
N ALA A 82 -8.37 -2.61 28.41
CA ALA A 82 -8.84 -1.61 27.47
C ALA A 82 -7.75 -1.26 26.45
N VAL A 83 -8.07 -1.29 25.15
CA VAL A 83 -7.19 -0.73 24.11
C VAL A 83 -7.28 0.80 24.20
N VAL A 84 -6.24 1.42 24.74
CA VAL A 84 -6.15 2.87 24.96
C VAL A 84 -5.91 3.61 23.64
N SER A 85 -5.05 3.04 22.78
CA SER A 85 -4.78 3.61 21.45
C SER A 85 -4.30 2.54 20.49
N LEU A 86 -4.65 2.69 19.21
CA LEU A 86 -4.19 1.84 18.11
C LEU A 86 -3.89 2.71 16.89
N ASP A 87 -2.61 2.85 16.54
CA ASP A 87 -2.15 3.49 15.30
C ASP A 87 -2.05 2.42 14.21
N ASN A 88 -3.19 2.14 13.58
CA ASN A 88 -3.25 1.31 12.39
C ASN A 88 -3.39 2.18 11.13
N PRO A 89 -2.72 1.82 10.02
CA PRO A 89 -3.02 2.43 8.73
C PRO A 89 -4.46 2.09 8.31
N ASN A 90 -5.11 3.03 7.63
CA ASN A 90 -6.37 2.75 6.96
C ASN A 90 -6.08 1.93 5.70
N LEU A 91 -6.21 0.60 5.80
CA LEU A 91 -6.06 -0.28 4.65
C LEU A 91 -7.34 -0.23 3.82
N VAL A 92 -7.26 0.42 2.68
CA VAL A 92 -8.36 0.43 1.71
C VAL A 92 -8.26 -0.84 0.87
N SER A 93 -9.34 -1.61 0.85
CA SER A 93 -9.51 -2.73 -0.07
C SER A 93 -9.33 -2.22 -1.49
N ARG A 94 -8.25 -2.64 -2.16
CA ARG A 94 -8.02 -2.25 -3.55
C ARG A 94 -8.99 -2.99 -4.47
N THR A 95 -9.60 -2.24 -5.38
CA THR A 95 -10.29 -2.79 -6.55
C THR A 95 -9.29 -3.22 -7.63
N ARG A 96 -8.09 -2.62 -7.67
CA ARG A 96 -7.07 -2.84 -8.71
C ARG A 96 -5.77 -3.46 -8.15
N PRO A 97 -5.31 -4.60 -8.68
CA PRO A 97 -4.04 -5.19 -8.30
C PRO A 97 -2.88 -4.34 -8.82
N PHE A 98 -1.87 -4.09 -8.00
CA PHE A 98 -0.61 -3.45 -8.42
C PHE A 98 0.52 -4.48 -8.30
N ALA A 99 1.35 -4.58 -9.33
CA ALA A 99 2.50 -5.46 -9.36
C ALA A 99 3.80 -4.66 -9.37
N TRP A 100 4.81 -5.20 -8.70
CA TRP A 100 6.18 -4.72 -8.73
C TRP A 100 7.07 -5.82 -9.31
N GLN A 101 8.31 -5.46 -9.67
CA GLN A 101 9.35 -6.47 -9.80
C GLN A 101 9.39 -7.36 -8.57
N ASP A 102 9.57 -8.66 -8.81
CA ASP A 102 9.92 -9.56 -7.73
C ASP A 102 11.24 -9.09 -7.12
N LEU A 103 11.25 -8.77 -5.82
CA LEU A 103 12.47 -8.37 -5.13
C LEU A 103 13.53 -9.47 -5.11
N ARG A 104 13.18 -10.72 -5.46
CA ARG A 104 14.10 -11.84 -5.59
C ARG A 104 14.73 -11.95 -6.98
N ALA A 105 14.34 -11.09 -7.92
CA ALA A 105 14.92 -11.03 -9.25
C ALA A 105 16.45 -10.82 -9.14
N PRO A 106 17.29 -11.76 -9.62
CA PRO A 106 18.74 -11.64 -9.54
C PRO A 106 19.27 -10.38 -10.23
N GLU A 107 18.55 -9.88 -11.23
CA GLU A 107 18.80 -8.64 -11.94
C GLU A 107 18.91 -7.44 -10.98
N LEU A 108 18.11 -7.41 -9.91
CA LEU A 108 18.18 -6.33 -8.92
C LEU A 108 19.46 -6.37 -8.08
N ASP A 109 20.00 -7.56 -7.82
CA ASP A 109 21.28 -7.71 -7.12
C ASP A 109 22.44 -7.28 -8.01
N VAL A 110 22.45 -7.71 -9.28
CA VAL A 110 23.45 -7.28 -10.26
C VAL A 110 23.40 -5.77 -10.48
N LEU A 111 22.20 -5.17 -10.54
CA LEU A 111 22.05 -3.72 -10.66
C LEU A 111 22.60 -3.01 -9.42
N SER A 112 22.31 -3.54 -8.22
CA SER A 112 22.83 -3.02 -6.96
C SER A 112 24.35 -3.00 -6.92
N GLU A 113 25.00 -4.06 -7.41
CA GLU A 113 26.45 -4.14 -7.52
C GLU A 113 27.00 -3.17 -8.58
N ARG A 114 26.42 -3.17 -9.78
CA ARG A 114 26.87 -2.34 -10.92
C ARG A 114 26.84 -0.85 -10.61
N LEU A 115 25.83 -0.37 -9.89
CA LEU A 115 25.68 1.02 -9.48
C LEU A 115 26.18 1.30 -8.06
N ASN A 116 26.78 0.31 -7.38
CA ASN A 116 27.22 0.40 -5.99
C ASN A 116 26.12 0.98 -5.05
N LEU A 117 24.89 0.51 -5.23
CA LEU A 117 23.72 1.07 -4.53
C LEU A 117 23.76 0.82 -3.02
N THR A 118 24.55 -0.16 -2.55
CA THR A 118 24.66 -0.49 -1.12
C THR A 118 25.04 0.72 -0.25
N ARG A 119 25.74 1.72 -0.80
CA ARG A 119 26.06 2.98 -0.10
C ARG A 119 24.84 3.83 0.26
N TYR A 120 23.69 3.57 -0.36
CA TYR A 120 22.40 4.23 -0.11
C TYR A 120 21.51 3.50 0.90
N ARG A 121 21.93 2.33 1.42
CA ARG A 121 21.14 1.58 2.40
C ARG A 121 21.07 2.25 3.78
N ASP A 122 22.02 3.14 4.08
CA ASP A 122 22.04 3.86 5.34
C ASP A 122 21.02 5.01 5.35
N VAL A 123 19.78 4.68 5.70
CA VAL A 123 18.68 5.63 5.85
C VAL A 123 18.75 6.46 7.13
N SER A 124 19.80 6.32 7.97
CA SER A 124 19.97 7.18 9.15
C SER A 124 20.11 8.67 8.78
N LYS A 125 20.51 8.95 7.53
CA LYS A 125 20.57 10.28 6.91
C LYS A 125 19.18 10.84 6.51
N GLY A 126 18.12 10.05 6.69
CA GLY A 126 16.76 10.32 6.23
C GLY A 126 16.47 9.72 4.86
N GLU A 127 15.30 9.07 4.72
CA GLU A 127 14.91 8.42 3.45
C GLU A 127 14.88 9.39 2.27
N LEU A 128 14.36 10.61 2.48
CA LEU A 128 14.28 11.61 1.41
C LEU A 128 15.67 12.03 0.91
N THR A 129 16.65 12.12 1.82
CA THR A 129 18.05 12.40 1.47
C THR A 129 18.61 11.32 0.55
N VAL A 130 18.34 10.05 0.88
CA VAL A 130 18.74 8.90 0.05
C VAL A 130 18.08 8.96 -1.32
N PHE A 131 16.77 9.19 -1.37
CA PHE A 131 16.01 9.26 -2.62
C PHE A 131 16.50 10.38 -3.54
N ARG A 132 16.75 11.56 -2.99
CA ARG A 132 17.31 12.71 -3.72
C ARG A 132 18.71 12.45 -4.23
N ALA A 133 19.59 11.89 -3.39
CA ALA A 133 20.96 11.60 -3.78
C ALA A 133 21.01 10.60 -4.94
N LEU A 134 20.21 9.53 -4.89
CA LEU A 134 20.13 8.55 -5.97
C LEU A 134 19.50 9.14 -7.24
N SER A 135 18.46 9.97 -7.10
CA SER A 135 17.85 10.71 -8.23
C SER A 135 18.88 11.61 -8.93
N SER A 136 19.66 12.36 -8.16
CA SER A 136 20.71 13.25 -8.66
C SER A 136 21.83 12.49 -9.35
N GLU A 137 22.24 11.35 -8.80
CA GLU A 137 23.22 10.47 -9.46
C GLU A 137 22.71 9.95 -10.80
N VAL A 138 21.47 9.43 -10.84
CA VAL A 138 20.84 8.95 -12.08
C VAL A 138 20.78 10.07 -13.12
N ARG A 139 20.43 11.29 -12.72
CA ARG A 139 20.44 12.45 -13.62
C ARG A 139 21.81 12.73 -14.22
N GLY A 140 22.87 12.55 -13.42
CA GLY A 140 24.25 12.83 -13.79
C GLY A 140 24.87 11.83 -14.77
N LEU A 141 24.22 10.68 -15.04
CA LEU A 141 24.79 9.63 -15.87
C LEU A 141 24.83 9.98 -17.36
N ALA A 142 23.89 10.81 -17.84
CA ALA A 142 23.76 11.14 -19.26
C ALA A 142 23.20 12.55 -19.49
N PRO A 143 23.36 13.12 -20.70
CA PRO A 143 22.60 14.28 -21.12
C PRO A 143 21.14 13.90 -21.41
N HIS A 144 20.24 14.86 -21.22
CA HIS A 144 18.86 14.77 -21.70
C HIS A 144 18.79 15.23 -23.15
N GLU A 145 18.06 14.52 -23.99
CA GLU A 145 17.65 14.99 -25.31
C GLU A 145 16.19 14.64 -25.59
N ASP A 146 15.51 15.46 -26.39
CA ASP A 146 14.14 15.21 -26.83
C ASP A 146 14.08 13.98 -27.76
N GLU A 147 12.94 13.29 -27.75
CA GLU A 147 12.65 12.20 -28.67
C GLU A 147 12.86 12.60 -30.14
N GLY A 148 13.46 11.70 -30.93
CA GLY A 148 13.82 11.95 -32.33
C GLY A 148 15.19 12.59 -32.54
N SER A 149 15.91 12.95 -31.47
CA SER A 149 17.31 13.34 -31.56
C SER A 149 18.18 12.16 -32.01
N LYS A 150 19.21 12.40 -32.83
CA LYS A 150 20.01 11.32 -33.44
C LYS A 150 20.74 10.42 -32.44
N ASN A 151 21.02 10.94 -31.25
CA ASN A 151 21.79 10.25 -30.22
C ASN A 151 20.91 9.72 -29.09
N VAL A 152 19.60 9.93 -29.14
CA VAL A 152 18.67 9.52 -28.08
C VAL A 152 18.41 8.03 -28.15
N LEU A 153 18.45 7.35 -27.02
CA LEU A 153 17.98 5.97 -26.94
C LEU A 153 16.51 5.91 -27.38
N GLU A 154 16.18 5.01 -28.31
CA GLU A 154 14.79 4.85 -28.76
C GLU A 154 14.00 4.10 -27.69
N SER A 155 12.74 4.48 -27.47
CA SER A 155 11.90 4.01 -26.35
C SER A 155 11.69 2.48 -26.32
N ASP A 156 11.75 1.82 -27.47
CA ASP A 156 11.65 0.38 -27.63
C ASP A 156 13.00 -0.36 -27.55
N ALA A 157 14.12 0.37 -27.58
CA ALA A 157 15.47 -0.20 -27.61
C ALA A 157 16.01 -0.62 -26.23
N ALA A 158 15.44 -0.11 -25.13
CA ALA A 158 15.92 -0.40 -23.78
C ALA A 158 14.78 -0.75 -22.79
N PRO A 159 14.50 -2.05 -22.61
CA PRO A 159 13.41 -2.50 -21.73
C PRO A 159 13.74 -2.43 -20.23
N ASP A 160 15.00 -2.24 -19.86
CA ASP A 160 15.49 -2.31 -18.48
C ASP A 160 16.71 -1.40 -18.19
N ALA A 161 17.11 -1.30 -16.92
CA ALA A 161 18.24 -0.51 -16.48
C ALA A 161 19.57 -0.94 -17.09
N PHE A 162 19.77 -2.23 -17.41
CA PHE A 162 21.04 -2.66 -17.99
C PHE A 162 21.19 -2.15 -19.42
N SER A 163 20.12 -2.26 -20.20
CA SER A 163 20.08 -1.72 -21.56
C SER A 163 20.29 -0.21 -21.58
N ILE A 164 19.74 0.51 -20.59
CA ILE A 164 19.98 1.95 -20.40
C ILE A 164 21.46 2.21 -20.07
N LEU A 165 22.04 1.47 -19.12
CA LEU A 165 23.45 1.66 -18.72
C LEU A 165 24.44 1.31 -19.84
N ASP A 166 24.11 0.32 -20.67
CA ASP A 166 24.90 -0.04 -21.85
C ASP A 166 24.81 1.08 -22.91
N ALA A 167 23.61 1.63 -23.16
CA ALA A 167 23.43 2.79 -24.04
C ALA A 167 24.18 4.04 -23.53
N ILE A 168 24.18 4.30 -22.22
CA ILE A 168 24.99 5.39 -21.63
C ILE A 168 26.49 5.16 -21.90
N ALA A 169 26.97 3.92 -21.74
CA ALA A 169 28.38 3.58 -22.02
C ALA A 169 28.75 3.77 -23.50
N GLU A 170 27.78 3.65 -24.41
CA GLU A 170 27.90 3.96 -25.83
C GLU A 170 27.77 5.45 -26.16
N GLY A 171 27.56 6.32 -25.16
CA GLY A 171 27.43 7.76 -25.33
C GLY A 171 26.05 8.22 -25.80
N ARG A 172 25.01 7.39 -25.62
CA ARG A 172 23.62 7.77 -25.92
C ARG A 172 23.09 8.77 -24.90
N SER A 173 22.21 9.66 -25.36
CA SER A 173 21.40 10.53 -24.52
C SER A 173 20.11 9.81 -24.10
N LEU A 174 19.49 10.30 -23.03
CA LEU A 174 18.27 9.73 -22.47
C LEU A 174 17.10 10.71 -22.56
N THR A 175 15.89 10.15 -22.63
CA THR A 175 14.63 10.88 -22.40
C THR A 175 14.19 10.73 -20.94
N CYS A 176 13.19 11.51 -20.53
CA CYS A 176 12.60 11.46 -19.19
C CYS A 176 12.19 10.04 -18.76
N TYR A 177 11.66 9.23 -19.68
CA TYR A 177 11.25 7.85 -19.40
C TYR A 177 12.42 6.98 -18.93
N PHE A 178 13.59 7.06 -19.55
CA PHE A 178 14.73 6.24 -19.18
C PHE A 178 15.33 6.64 -17.83
N TYR A 179 15.34 7.94 -17.50
CA TYR A 179 15.69 8.37 -16.15
C TYR A 179 14.72 7.81 -15.11
N ALA A 180 13.42 7.85 -15.38
CA ALA A 180 12.40 7.31 -14.48
C ALA A 180 12.52 5.79 -14.31
N LEU A 181 12.74 5.04 -15.40
CA LEU A 181 12.93 3.59 -15.36
C LEU A 181 14.20 3.21 -14.59
N LEU A 182 15.32 3.86 -14.88
CA LEU A 182 16.60 3.58 -14.19
C LEU A 182 16.51 3.90 -12.69
N LEU A 183 15.93 5.04 -12.30
CA LEU A 183 15.72 5.38 -10.89
C LEU A 183 14.77 4.39 -10.21
N SER A 184 13.66 4.02 -10.85
CA SER A 184 12.68 3.07 -10.30
C SER A 184 13.33 1.71 -10.01
N GLN A 185 14.07 1.14 -10.96
CA GLN A 185 14.76 -0.15 -10.76
C GLN A 185 15.86 -0.05 -9.70
N SER A 186 16.57 1.08 -9.62
CA SER A 186 17.59 1.31 -8.61
C SER A 186 17.00 1.37 -7.19
N LEU A 187 15.86 2.04 -7.01
CA LEU A 187 15.14 2.08 -5.74
C LEU A 187 14.54 0.71 -5.36
N LEU A 188 14.03 -0.06 -6.34
CA LEU A 188 13.59 -1.44 -6.12
C LEU A 188 14.73 -2.36 -5.70
N ALA A 189 15.94 -2.19 -6.27
CA ALA A 189 17.14 -2.92 -5.85
C ALA A 189 17.51 -2.64 -4.39
N LEU A 190 17.16 -1.45 -3.88
CA LEU A 190 17.27 -1.08 -2.47
C LEU A 190 16.10 -1.57 -1.61
N GLY A 191 15.03 -2.10 -2.22
CA GLY A 191 13.83 -2.59 -1.53
C GLY A 191 12.74 -1.55 -1.32
N HIS A 192 12.84 -0.37 -1.94
CA HIS A 192 11.82 0.65 -1.85
C HIS A 192 10.75 0.44 -2.93
N PRO A 193 9.45 0.36 -2.56
CA PRO A 193 8.37 0.30 -3.54
C PRO A 193 8.36 1.59 -4.35
N THR A 194 8.42 1.43 -5.66
CA THR A 194 8.34 2.54 -6.61
C THR A 194 7.29 2.29 -7.67
N ARG A 195 7.00 3.36 -8.42
CA ARG A 195 6.23 3.33 -9.66
C ARG A 195 6.64 4.50 -10.56
N ILE A 196 6.47 4.32 -11.85
CA ILE A 196 6.64 5.41 -12.82
C ILE A 196 5.29 6.08 -13.03
N ILE A 197 5.30 7.41 -13.01
CA ILE A 197 4.14 8.25 -13.30
C ILE A 197 4.43 9.04 -14.57
N SER A 198 3.55 8.97 -15.54
CA SER A 198 3.52 9.88 -16.67
C SER A 198 2.62 11.07 -16.38
N SER A 199 2.99 12.27 -16.83
CA SER A 199 2.16 13.46 -16.79
C SER A 199 2.22 14.18 -18.13
N GLY A 200 1.08 14.48 -18.73
CA GLY A 200 0.99 15.03 -20.09
C GLY A 200 -0.34 15.71 -20.35
N LYS A 201 -0.34 16.73 -21.21
CA LYS A 201 -1.56 17.48 -21.58
C LYS A 201 -2.39 16.75 -22.63
N ASP A 202 -1.71 16.06 -23.53
CA ASP A 202 -2.26 15.19 -24.56
C ASP A 202 -1.35 13.96 -24.53
N LEU A 203 -1.89 12.73 -24.50
CA LEU A 203 -1.20 11.40 -24.38
C LEU A 203 0.03 11.18 -25.31
N ALA A 204 0.39 12.16 -26.12
CA ALA A 204 1.50 12.20 -27.05
C ALA A 204 2.74 12.97 -26.53
N ARG A 205 2.66 13.71 -25.40
CA ARG A 205 3.82 14.41 -24.79
C ARG A 205 3.82 14.23 -23.29
N ASP A 206 4.28 13.05 -22.91
CA ASP A 206 4.22 12.50 -21.58
C ASP A 206 5.58 12.67 -20.88
N HIS A 207 5.61 13.42 -19.78
CA HIS A 207 6.77 13.54 -18.91
C HIS A 207 6.74 12.43 -17.86
N ALA A 208 7.78 11.60 -17.83
CA ALA A 208 7.89 10.49 -16.89
C ALA A 208 8.65 10.90 -15.62
N THR A 209 8.08 10.54 -14.48
CA THR A 209 8.59 10.78 -13.12
C THR A 209 8.49 9.50 -12.29
N VAL A 210 9.04 9.49 -11.09
CA VAL A 210 9.02 8.33 -10.19
C VAL A 210 8.33 8.70 -8.89
N GLU A 211 7.41 7.86 -8.43
CA GLU A 211 6.97 7.89 -7.06
C GLU A 211 7.58 6.74 -6.26
N VAL A 212 8.07 7.06 -5.07
CA VAL A 212 8.62 6.10 -4.11
C VAL A 212 7.86 6.20 -2.79
N TRP A 213 7.56 5.06 -2.18
CA TRP A 213 6.97 5.07 -0.84
C TRP A 213 7.99 5.45 0.23
N SER A 214 7.72 6.52 0.97
CA SER A 214 8.47 6.88 2.17
C SER A 214 7.78 6.39 3.43
N ARG A 215 8.51 5.64 4.26
CA ARG A 215 8.08 5.27 5.61
C ARG A 215 8.01 6.50 6.52
N THR A 216 8.96 7.42 6.38
CA THR A 216 9.08 8.64 7.20
C THR A 216 7.83 9.50 7.07
N PHE A 217 7.34 9.68 5.85
CA PHE A 217 6.14 10.48 5.58
C PHE A 217 4.85 9.64 5.50
N ARG A 218 4.96 8.31 5.57
CA ARG A 218 3.86 7.34 5.40
C ARG A 218 3.02 7.62 4.14
N LYS A 219 3.69 8.01 3.06
CA LYS A 219 3.06 8.32 1.76
C LYS A 219 4.03 8.13 0.59
N TRP A 220 3.48 8.18 -0.61
CA TRP A 220 4.25 8.27 -1.86
C TRP A 220 4.90 9.65 -1.97
N VAL A 221 6.11 9.70 -2.52
CA VAL A 221 6.92 10.90 -2.75
C VAL A 221 7.30 10.95 -4.21
N LEU A 222 7.00 12.06 -4.88
CA LEU A 222 7.35 12.30 -6.27
C LEU A 222 8.79 12.78 -6.41
N LEU A 223 9.52 12.13 -7.32
CA LEU A 223 10.87 12.46 -7.75
C LEU A 223 10.86 12.65 -9.26
N ASP A 224 11.48 13.72 -9.72
CA ASP A 224 11.73 13.94 -11.14
C ASP A 224 13.23 13.77 -11.40
N PRO A 225 13.67 12.56 -11.82
CA PRO A 225 15.09 12.30 -12.07
C PRO A 225 15.62 12.99 -13.31
N ASP A 226 14.77 13.44 -14.23
CA ASP A 226 15.20 14.14 -15.43
C ASP A 226 15.47 15.63 -15.15
N SER A 227 14.67 16.22 -14.27
CA SER A 227 14.91 17.59 -13.79
C SER A 227 15.79 17.69 -12.53
N ASP A 228 16.21 16.56 -11.95
CA ASP A 228 16.78 16.47 -10.59
C ASP A 228 15.99 17.29 -9.55
N ALA A 229 14.68 17.01 -9.47
CA ALA A 229 13.76 17.80 -8.68
C ALA A 229 12.94 16.97 -7.69
N THR A 230 12.63 17.59 -6.56
CA THR A 230 11.63 17.12 -5.59
C THR A 230 10.74 18.29 -5.22
N PHE A 231 9.45 18.02 -5.02
CA PHE A 231 8.46 19.05 -4.72
C PHE A 231 8.12 19.02 -3.25
N LEU A 232 8.22 20.17 -2.57
CA LEU A 232 7.93 20.31 -1.15
C LEU A 232 6.82 21.34 -0.92
N ARG A 233 6.02 21.09 0.12
CA ARG A 233 5.14 22.08 0.74
C ARG A 233 5.34 21.97 2.24
N ASP A 234 5.72 23.08 2.88
CA ASP A 234 6.00 23.13 4.31
C ASP A 234 6.98 22.02 4.76
N ASP A 235 8.06 21.83 3.99
CA ASP A 235 9.08 20.79 4.16
C ASP A 235 8.60 19.33 4.04
N VAL A 236 7.35 19.12 3.59
CA VAL A 236 6.78 17.80 3.32
C VAL A 236 6.86 17.51 1.81
N PRO A 237 7.49 16.40 1.38
CA PRO A 237 7.48 15.98 -0.02
C PRO A 237 6.08 15.73 -0.53
N GLN A 238 5.79 16.13 -1.75
CA GLN A 238 4.49 15.95 -2.37
C GLN A 238 4.47 14.70 -3.25
N ASN A 239 3.30 14.09 -3.40
CA ASN A 239 3.00 13.12 -4.44
C ASN A 239 2.35 13.81 -5.65
N ALA A 240 2.19 13.10 -6.76
CA ALA A 240 1.67 13.69 -7.99
C ALA A 240 0.21 14.16 -7.88
N TRP A 241 -0.62 13.49 -7.08
CA TRP A 241 -1.99 13.94 -6.82
C TRP A 241 -2.04 15.24 -6.03
N GLU A 242 -1.23 15.36 -4.99
CA GLU A 242 -1.16 16.59 -4.19
C GLU A 242 -0.72 17.77 -5.07
N LEU A 243 0.27 17.56 -5.94
CA LEU A 243 0.69 18.59 -6.91
C LEU A 243 -0.41 18.94 -7.91
N HIS A 244 -1.13 17.94 -8.40
CA HIS A 244 -2.27 18.16 -9.28
C HIS A 244 -3.40 18.93 -8.58
N ASP A 245 -3.77 18.55 -7.35
CA ASP A 245 -4.83 19.24 -6.60
C ASP A 245 -4.49 20.71 -6.42
N LEU A 246 -3.23 20.99 -6.07
CA LEU A 246 -2.68 22.35 -5.98
C LEU A 246 -2.73 23.10 -7.31
N TYR A 247 -2.50 22.41 -8.43
CA TYR A 247 -2.68 22.95 -9.77
C TYR A 247 -4.14 23.34 -10.02
N MET A 248 -5.08 22.45 -9.71
CA MET A 248 -6.51 22.66 -9.98
C MET A 248 -7.13 23.78 -9.15
N VAL A 249 -6.73 23.93 -7.89
CA VAL A 249 -7.28 24.98 -7.01
C VAL A 249 -6.59 26.35 -7.19
N ASN A 250 -5.68 26.49 -8.16
CA ASN A 250 -4.91 27.71 -8.45
C ASN A 250 -4.16 28.28 -7.22
N HIS A 251 -3.80 27.42 -6.28
CA HIS A 251 -3.07 27.76 -5.05
C HIS A 251 -1.60 27.33 -5.16
N PHE A 252 -0.86 27.95 -6.10
CA PHE A 252 0.58 27.75 -6.24
C PHE A 252 1.38 28.57 -5.24
N ASP A 253 1.52 28.04 -4.03
CA ASP A 253 2.58 28.47 -3.09
C ASP A 253 3.60 27.33 -2.87
N ASN A 254 3.80 26.50 -3.90
CA ASN A 254 4.67 25.32 -3.83
C ASN A 254 6.13 25.71 -4.03
N ARG A 255 6.99 25.09 -3.21
CA ARG A 255 8.44 25.19 -3.33
C ARG A 255 8.93 24.04 -4.18
N ARG A 256 9.53 24.35 -5.34
CA ARG A 256 10.35 23.39 -6.07
C ARG A 256 11.78 23.59 -5.64
N GLU A 257 12.37 22.51 -5.14
CA GLU A 257 13.80 22.45 -4.90
C GLU A 257 14.43 21.68 -6.06
N THR A 258 15.39 22.32 -6.73
CA THR A 258 16.25 21.63 -7.69
C THR A 258 17.58 21.34 -7.03
N PHE A 259 18.13 20.17 -7.34
CA PHE A 259 19.42 19.75 -6.85
C PHE A 259 20.40 19.58 -8.02
N ARG A 260 21.69 19.58 -7.70
CA ARG A 260 22.76 19.07 -8.54
C ARG A 260 23.86 18.60 -7.61
N ASP A 261 24.34 17.38 -7.81
CA ASP A 261 25.37 16.75 -6.99
C ASP A 261 24.99 16.74 -5.49
N GLY A 262 23.69 16.56 -5.19
CA GLY A 262 23.16 16.57 -3.83
C GLY A 262 23.13 17.94 -3.13
N LEU A 263 23.50 19.03 -3.83
CA LEU A 263 23.41 20.39 -3.32
C LEU A 263 22.16 21.08 -3.89
N LYS A 264 21.41 21.76 -3.02
CA LYS A 264 20.26 22.58 -3.41
C LYS A 264 20.76 23.74 -4.29
N LEU A 265 20.42 23.71 -5.59
CA LEU A 265 20.86 24.71 -6.56
C LEU A 265 19.97 25.95 -6.55
N SER A 266 18.65 25.74 -6.50
CA SER A 266 17.70 26.84 -6.47
C SER A 266 16.44 26.49 -5.69
N GLU A 267 15.86 27.53 -5.13
CA GLU A 267 14.53 27.54 -4.53
C GLU A 267 13.69 28.51 -5.35
N HIS A 268 12.69 27.99 -6.04
CA HIS A 268 11.73 28.81 -6.78
C HIS A 268 10.33 28.52 -6.26
N THR A 269 9.56 29.58 -6.01
CA THR A 269 8.10 29.48 -6.01
C THR A 269 7.69 29.07 -7.41
N VAL A 270 7.07 27.91 -7.56
CA VAL A 270 6.65 27.42 -8.88
C VAL A 270 5.52 28.31 -9.37
N ALA A 271 5.81 29.21 -10.31
CA ALA A 271 4.74 29.80 -11.11
C ALA A 271 3.99 28.66 -11.82
N PRO A 272 2.65 28.72 -11.96
CA PRO A 272 1.85 27.64 -12.55
C PRO A 272 2.48 27.17 -13.87
N ALA A 273 3.08 25.99 -13.85
CA ALA A 273 3.66 25.40 -15.05
C ALA A 273 2.51 24.86 -15.91
N PRO A 274 2.37 25.26 -17.18
CA PRO A 274 1.18 25.00 -17.99
C PRO A 274 0.95 23.53 -18.42
N ASN A 275 1.72 22.56 -17.89
CA ASN A 275 1.84 21.21 -18.45
C ASN A 275 1.32 20.06 -17.56
N PHE A 276 0.74 20.31 -16.37
CA PHE A 276 0.11 19.26 -15.55
C PHE A 276 -1.34 18.96 -15.98
N GLY A 277 -1.59 18.79 -17.28
CA GLY A 277 -2.94 18.62 -17.85
C GLY A 277 -3.57 17.23 -17.66
N GLY A 278 -2.78 16.25 -17.23
CA GLY A 278 -3.21 14.87 -17.02
C GLY A 278 -2.09 14.06 -16.37
N LEU A 279 -2.46 13.01 -15.62
CA LEU A 279 -1.53 12.09 -14.96
C LEU A 279 -1.92 10.68 -15.39
N GLU A 280 -0.98 9.92 -15.95
CA GLU A 280 -1.15 8.52 -16.32
C GLU A 280 -0.18 7.66 -15.49
N LEU A 281 -0.70 6.60 -14.86
CA LEU A 281 0.14 5.61 -14.21
C LEU A 281 0.67 4.66 -15.29
N LEU A 282 1.92 4.85 -15.70
CA LEU A 282 2.60 3.82 -16.48
C LEU A 282 2.65 2.56 -15.62
N ARG A 283 2.24 1.41 -16.18
CA ARG A 283 2.28 0.10 -15.50
C ARG A 283 3.57 0.01 -14.70
N GLY A 284 3.48 -0.45 -13.44
CA GLY A 284 4.62 -0.74 -12.59
C GLY A 284 5.60 -1.66 -13.31
N SER A 285 6.50 -1.06 -14.07
CA SER A 285 7.56 -1.74 -14.80
C SER A 285 8.57 -2.13 -13.74
N VAL A 286 8.49 -3.39 -13.30
CA VAL A 286 9.37 -4.40 -13.89
C VAL A 286 8.73 -5.78 -13.76
N VAL A 287 7.78 -6.12 -14.63
CA VAL A 287 7.53 -7.53 -14.93
C VAL A 287 7.38 -7.66 -16.44
N ASP A 288 8.43 -8.23 -17.02
CA ASP A 288 8.48 -8.98 -18.27
C ASP A 288 8.35 -8.21 -19.62
N SER A 289 9.28 -8.57 -20.49
CA SER A 289 9.74 -8.15 -21.83
C SER A 289 8.71 -7.96 -22.95
N ARG A 290 7.44 -7.74 -22.63
CA ARG A 290 6.38 -7.41 -23.60
C ARG A 290 5.67 -6.14 -23.16
N ILE A 291 6.34 -5.01 -23.38
CA ILE A 291 5.68 -3.76 -23.74
C ILE A 291 4.85 -4.10 -24.98
N ASN A 292 3.63 -4.59 -24.77
CA ASN A 292 2.81 -5.14 -25.85
C ASN A 292 2.66 -4.06 -26.94
N ALA A 293 2.65 -4.47 -28.21
CA ALA A 293 2.43 -3.66 -29.41
C ALA A 293 1.07 -2.88 -29.44
N LEU A 294 0.73 -2.17 -28.37
CA LEU A 294 -0.65 -1.96 -27.88
C LEU A 294 -0.86 -0.60 -27.18
N LEU A 295 -0.14 0.45 -27.60
CA LEU A 295 -0.71 1.82 -27.64
C LEU A 295 -1.20 2.13 -29.07
N SER A 296 -1.65 1.09 -29.78
CA SER A 296 -2.21 1.18 -31.12
C SER A 296 -3.54 1.95 -31.10
N HIS A 297 -3.48 3.21 -31.51
CA HIS A 297 -4.53 3.92 -32.26
C HIS A 297 -5.86 4.12 -31.51
N ALA A 298 -5.92 5.14 -30.65
CA ALA A 298 -7.18 5.81 -30.34
C ALA A 298 -7.26 7.15 -31.09
N PRO A 299 -7.88 7.21 -32.29
CA PRO A 299 -8.12 8.47 -32.98
C PRO A 299 -9.32 9.18 -32.32
N GLY A 300 -9.05 10.30 -31.65
CA GLY A 300 -10.13 11.12 -31.08
C GLY A 300 -9.69 11.98 -29.92
N GLY A 301 -8.78 12.92 -30.16
CA GLY A 301 -8.45 13.96 -29.19
C GLY A 301 -9.68 14.79 -28.84
N LYS A 302 -10.18 14.63 -27.63
CA LYS A 302 -10.98 15.63 -26.93
C LYS A 302 -10.18 16.04 -25.71
N HIS A 303 -10.00 17.34 -25.51
CA HIS A 303 -9.48 17.88 -24.27
C HIS A 303 -10.38 17.42 -23.12
N ILE A 304 -9.77 16.73 -22.15
CA ILE A 304 -10.46 16.27 -20.96
C ILE A 304 -9.95 17.15 -19.81
N ASP A 305 -10.78 18.10 -19.36
CA ASP A 305 -10.56 18.94 -18.16
C ASP A 305 -10.75 18.14 -16.84
N SER A 306 -10.59 16.82 -16.87
CA SER A 306 -10.78 15.95 -15.70
C SER A 306 -9.55 15.07 -15.49
N PHE A 307 -9.08 15.05 -14.24
CA PHE A 307 -7.99 14.18 -13.80
C PHE A 307 -8.38 12.71 -13.95
N LEU A 308 -7.82 12.08 -14.97
CA LEU A 308 -8.11 10.71 -15.35
C LEU A 308 -6.81 9.93 -15.27
N LEU A 309 -6.63 9.23 -14.15
CA LEU A 309 -5.51 8.33 -13.97
C LEU A 309 -5.80 6.98 -14.60
N SER A 310 -5.21 6.77 -15.77
CA SER A 310 -5.24 5.47 -16.46
C SER A 310 -4.41 4.46 -15.69
N TYR A 311 -5.04 3.34 -15.31
CA TYR A 311 -4.38 2.08 -14.98
C TYR A 311 -4.99 1.03 -15.91
N ASP A 312 -4.22 0.58 -16.91
CA ASP A 312 -4.71 -0.35 -17.94
C ASP A 312 -5.87 0.23 -18.80
N GLY A 313 -5.90 1.57 -18.97
CA GLY A 313 -6.98 2.27 -19.66
C GLY A 313 -8.22 2.55 -18.80
N ASP A 314 -8.25 2.04 -17.55
CA ASP A 314 -9.30 2.37 -16.60
C ASP A 314 -8.96 3.64 -15.83
N PHE A 315 -9.90 4.56 -15.72
CA PHE A 315 -9.71 5.81 -15.01
C PHE A 315 -10.29 5.76 -13.59
N THR A 316 -9.68 6.48 -12.64
CA THR A 316 -10.26 6.70 -11.31
C THR A 316 -9.93 8.10 -10.82
N ASN A 317 -10.87 8.68 -10.07
CA ASN A 317 -10.74 9.94 -9.35
C ASN A 317 -10.67 9.72 -7.83
N GLU A 318 -10.64 8.47 -7.37
CA GLU A 318 -10.58 8.12 -5.94
C GLU A 318 -9.11 8.08 -5.49
N PRO A 319 -8.64 9.05 -4.67
CA PRO A 319 -7.22 9.14 -4.31
C PRO A 319 -6.73 7.90 -3.57
N LEU A 320 -7.60 7.22 -2.83
CA LEU A 320 -7.26 6.02 -2.06
C LEU A 320 -7.04 4.77 -2.93
N GLU A 321 -7.69 4.69 -4.10
CA GLU A 321 -7.36 3.65 -5.08
C GLU A 321 -5.97 3.86 -5.66
N LEU A 322 -5.53 5.12 -5.67
CA LEU A 322 -4.31 5.54 -6.34
C LEU A 322 -3.09 5.68 -5.45
N TYR A 323 -3.29 6.08 -4.19
CA TYR A 323 -2.25 6.21 -3.17
C TYR A 323 -2.51 5.24 -2.01
N PRO A 324 -2.69 3.95 -2.31
CA PRO A 324 -2.85 2.96 -1.27
C PRO A 324 -1.58 2.95 -0.41
N PRO A 325 -1.72 2.82 0.93
CA PRO A 325 -0.56 2.66 1.78
C PRO A 325 0.17 1.38 1.38
N VAL A 326 1.50 1.42 1.25
CA VAL A 326 2.35 0.24 1.01
C VAL A 326 3.46 0.20 2.06
N ASN A 327 4.15 -0.93 2.19
CA ASN A 327 5.13 -1.15 3.26
C ASN A 327 4.58 -0.78 4.65
N VAL A 328 3.34 -1.20 4.92
CA VAL A 328 2.68 -0.98 6.19
C VAL A 328 2.37 -2.30 6.89
N THR A 329 2.29 -2.25 8.20
CA THR A 329 1.77 -3.33 9.04
C THR A 329 0.39 -2.92 9.55
N GLN A 330 -0.49 -3.89 9.78
CA GLN A 330 -1.74 -3.71 10.50
C GLN A 330 -1.77 -4.69 11.66
N MET A 331 -2.29 -4.23 12.79
CA MET A 331 -2.39 -5.01 14.02
C MET A 331 -3.86 -5.20 14.40
N ALA A 332 -4.26 -6.43 14.68
CA ALA A 332 -5.58 -6.77 15.19
C ALA A 332 -5.44 -7.53 16.51
N PHE A 333 -6.41 -7.35 17.39
CA PHE A 333 -6.49 -8.04 18.68
C PHE A 333 -7.67 -9.01 18.65
N HIS A 334 -7.40 -10.24 19.07
CA HIS A 334 -8.37 -11.31 19.09
C HIS A 334 -8.44 -11.93 20.47
N GLY A 335 -9.67 -12.06 21.00
CA GLY A 335 -9.89 -12.67 22.30
C GLY A 335 -8.99 -12.09 23.40
N GLY A 336 -8.78 -12.90 24.41
CA GLY A 336 -7.89 -12.61 25.51
C GLY A 336 -8.08 -13.68 26.56
N ASP A 337 -7.05 -13.87 27.36
CA ASP A 337 -7.12 -14.77 28.50
C ASP A 337 -7.05 -13.92 29.76
N ALA A 338 -8.22 -13.60 30.31
CA ALA A 338 -8.32 -12.81 31.53
C ALA A 338 -7.62 -13.51 32.72
N ALA A 339 -7.58 -14.84 32.73
CA ALA A 339 -6.90 -15.58 33.79
C ALA A 339 -5.38 -15.46 33.69
N HIS A 340 -4.84 -15.28 32.49
CA HIS A 340 -3.40 -15.16 32.22
C HIS A 340 -2.96 -13.75 31.82
N ALA A 341 -3.85 -12.75 31.96
CA ALA A 341 -3.64 -11.37 31.54
C ALA A 341 -2.95 -11.27 30.18
N SER A 342 -3.53 -11.87 29.13
CA SER A 342 -2.90 -11.85 27.79
C SER A 342 -3.91 -11.59 26.69
N VAL A 343 -3.43 -11.07 25.56
CA VAL A 343 -4.22 -10.81 24.35
C VAL A 343 -3.56 -11.48 23.15
N ASP A 344 -4.36 -12.11 22.28
CA ASP A 344 -3.83 -12.65 21.02
C ASP A 344 -3.74 -11.51 19.99
N VAL A 345 -2.58 -11.36 19.37
CA VAL A 345 -2.28 -10.32 18.39
C VAL A 345 -2.12 -10.97 17.03
N GLU A 346 -2.80 -10.45 16.01
CA GLU A 346 -2.60 -10.78 14.61
C GLU A 346 -1.96 -9.58 13.88
N LEU A 347 -0.89 -9.84 13.14
CA LEU A 347 -0.19 -8.90 12.29
C LEU A 347 -0.41 -9.24 10.82
N ARG A 348 -0.71 -8.21 10.04
CA ARG A 348 -0.80 -8.29 8.57
C ARG A 348 0.19 -7.33 7.96
N ALA A 349 0.92 -7.79 6.96
CA ALA A 349 1.83 -6.95 6.20
C ALA A 349 1.24 -6.66 4.83
N PHE A 350 1.27 -5.40 4.45
CA PHE A 350 1.04 -4.97 3.08
C PHE A 350 2.34 -4.36 2.56
N MET A 351 3.29 -5.23 2.24
CA MET A 351 4.68 -4.90 1.99
C MET A 351 5.21 -5.71 0.80
N LEU A 352 5.91 -5.03 -0.11
CA LEU A 352 6.56 -5.67 -1.23
C LEU A 352 7.67 -6.61 -0.71
N GLY A 353 7.63 -7.87 -1.14
CA GLY A 353 8.60 -8.88 -0.73
C GLY A 353 8.69 -9.02 0.79
N PHE A 354 7.56 -9.12 1.49
CA PHE A 354 7.53 -9.35 2.93
C PHE A 354 8.44 -10.53 3.33
N ALA A 355 9.32 -10.31 4.30
CA ALA A 355 10.20 -11.34 4.86
C ALA A 355 9.80 -11.74 6.28
N ARG A 356 9.57 -10.76 7.16
CA ARG A 356 9.26 -10.99 8.58
C ARG A 356 8.62 -9.78 9.24
N PHE A 357 8.09 -9.95 10.45
CA PHE A 357 7.77 -8.84 11.33
C PHE A 357 8.91 -8.57 12.30
N ARG A 358 8.98 -7.34 12.79
CA ARG A 358 9.69 -6.94 14.00
C ARG A 358 8.70 -6.41 15.00
N VAL A 359 8.86 -6.83 16.23
CA VAL A 359 7.96 -6.47 17.33
C VAL A 359 8.77 -6.01 18.53
N ARG A 360 8.31 -4.95 19.18
CA ARG A 360 8.85 -4.45 20.43
C ARG A 360 7.75 -4.33 21.47
N VAL A 361 7.97 -4.93 22.64
CA VAL A 361 7.06 -4.84 23.80
C VAL A 361 7.68 -3.89 24.82
N GLY A 362 6.99 -2.79 25.12
CA GLY A 362 7.49 -1.74 25.99
C GLY A 362 8.84 -1.18 25.52
N GLU A 363 9.81 -1.17 26.43
CA GLU A 363 11.19 -0.71 26.19
C GLU A 363 12.16 -1.83 25.79
N ALA A 364 11.68 -3.06 25.62
CA ALA A 364 12.55 -4.17 25.24
C ALA A 364 13.20 -3.98 23.86
N GLU A 365 14.28 -4.71 23.59
CA GLU A 365 14.85 -4.75 22.25
C GLU A 365 13.86 -5.35 21.23
N PRO A 366 13.81 -4.85 19.98
CA PRO A 366 12.98 -5.43 18.94
C PRO A 366 13.35 -6.89 18.65
N MET A 367 12.34 -7.75 18.55
CA MET A 367 12.49 -9.16 18.17
C MET A 367 11.91 -9.44 16.78
N ASP A 368 12.58 -10.30 16.02
CA ASP A 368 12.09 -10.77 14.73
C ASP A 368 11.03 -11.87 14.92
N LEU A 369 9.88 -11.75 14.26
CA LEU A 369 8.80 -12.73 14.27
C LEU A 369 8.47 -13.20 12.85
N GLN A 370 8.47 -14.52 12.66
CA GLN A 370 8.01 -15.17 11.42
C GLN A 370 6.50 -15.42 11.45
N ALA A 371 5.93 -15.64 12.64
CA ALA A 371 4.51 -15.88 12.82
C ALA A 371 3.71 -14.60 12.64
N ARG A 372 2.55 -14.71 11.98
CA ARG A 372 1.57 -13.62 11.86
C ARG A 372 0.75 -13.41 13.11
N ALA A 373 0.74 -14.37 14.03
CA ALA A 373 -0.01 -14.28 15.27
C ALA A 373 0.86 -14.70 16.45
N PHE A 374 0.70 -14.02 17.58
CA PHE A 374 1.37 -14.35 18.82
C PHE A 374 0.52 -13.90 20.02
N ARG A 375 0.79 -14.49 21.17
CA ARG A 375 0.17 -14.09 22.43
C ARG A 375 1.02 -13.05 23.12
N TRP A 376 0.44 -11.90 23.42
CA TRP A 376 1.08 -10.81 24.14
C TRP A 376 0.69 -10.88 25.63
N PRO A 377 1.61 -11.30 26.52
CA PRO A 377 1.36 -11.21 27.96
C PRO A 377 1.33 -9.74 28.37
N LEU A 378 0.32 -9.39 29.15
CA LEU A 378 0.10 -8.06 29.67
C LEU A 378 0.41 -8.04 31.17
N VAL A 379 0.92 -6.91 31.63
CA VAL A 379 1.10 -6.60 33.06
C VAL A 379 0.05 -5.60 33.51
N GLU A 380 -0.20 -5.52 34.82
CA GLU A 380 -1.05 -4.49 35.40
C GLU A 380 -0.53 -3.09 35.03
N GLY A 381 -1.43 -2.18 34.68
CA GLY A 381 -1.12 -0.85 34.17
C GLY A 381 -1.03 -0.78 32.64
N ASP A 382 -0.18 0.13 32.15
CA ASP A 382 -0.03 0.42 30.72
C ASP A 382 0.97 -0.53 30.04
N ASN A 383 0.53 -1.11 28.93
CA ASN A 383 1.30 -1.99 28.08
C ASN A 383 1.44 -1.33 26.70
N GLU A 384 2.63 -1.37 26.13
CA GLU A 384 2.90 -0.85 24.79
C GLU A 384 3.43 -1.95 23.88
N LEU A 385 2.90 -1.99 22.66
CA LEU A 385 3.34 -2.87 21.59
C LEU A 385 3.62 -2.04 20.35
N ARG A 386 4.80 -2.23 19.74
CA ARG A 386 5.12 -1.70 18.42
C ARG A 386 5.43 -2.84 17.47
N ALA A 387 4.94 -2.76 16.24
CA ALA A 387 5.22 -3.76 15.21
C ALA A 387 5.46 -3.10 13.85
N TRP A 388 6.32 -3.71 13.03
CA TRP A 388 6.52 -3.32 11.64
C TRP A 388 6.95 -4.53 10.82
N ALA A 389 6.74 -4.45 9.52
CA ALA A 389 7.17 -5.46 8.57
C ALA A 389 8.58 -5.15 8.08
N VAL A 390 9.33 -6.16 7.70
CA VAL A 390 10.64 -6.05 7.05
C VAL A 390 10.58 -6.86 5.76
N ASN A 391 11.05 -6.27 4.66
CA ASN A 391 11.08 -6.96 3.38
C ASN A 391 12.36 -7.78 3.16
N LEU A 392 12.42 -8.49 2.04
CA LEU A 392 13.53 -9.34 1.63
C LEU A 392 14.86 -8.58 1.44
N ARG A 393 14.80 -7.26 1.23
CA ARG A 393 15.96 -6.37 1.12
C ARG A 393 16.34 -5.71 2.45
N GLY A 394 15.63 -6.04 3.54
CA GLY A 394 15.87 -5.49 4.87
C GLY A 394 15.25 -4.12 5.12
N VAL A 395 14.48 -3.57 4.18
CA VAL A 395 13.76 -2.30 4.35
C VAL A 395 12.61 -2.51 5.33
N GLU A 396 12.54 -1.64 6.33
CA GLU A 396 11.50 -1.64 7.33
C GLU A 396 10.26 -0.88 6.83
N GLY A 397 9.08 -1.37 7.21
CA GLY A 397 7.80 -0.71 6.99
C GLY A 397 7.45 0.29 8.08
N SER A 398 6.31 0.95 7.92
CA SER A 398 5.79 1.88 8.93
C SER A 398 5.52 1.16 10.24
N VAL A 399 5.94 1.77 11.35
CA VAL A 399 5.69 1.26 12.69
C VAL A 399 4.22 1.49 13.03
N VAL A 400 3.51 0.41 13.37
CA VAL A 400 2.22 0.48 14.07
C VAL A 400 2.44 0.34 15.55
N SER A 401 1.60 1.01 16.33
CA SER A 401 1.68 0.96 17.79
C SER A 401 0.32 0.76 18.42
N ALA A 402 0.31 0.07 19.54
CA ALA A 402 -0.86 -0.11 20.38
C ALA A 402 -0.51 0.09 21.84
N ARG A 403 -1.43 0.70 22.58
CA ARG A 403 -1.39 0.77 24.05
C ARG A 403 -2.60 0.07 24.63
N VAL A 404 -2.36 -0.82 25.56
CA VAL A 404 -3.39 -1.60 26.26
C VAL A 404 -3.22 -1.41 27.75
N ARG A 405 -4.31 -1.12 28.46
CA ARG A 405 -4.30 -0.97 29.92
C ARG A 405 -4.99 -2.16 30.58
N VAL A 406 -4.30 -2.81 31.52
CA VAL A 406 -4.86 -3.87 32.37
C VAL A 406 -5.07 -3.30 33.77
N GLY A 407 -6.28 -3.40 34.30
CA GLY A 407 -6.61 -2.83 35.61
C GLY A 407 -6.77 -1.30 35.59
N GLY A 408 -7.75 -0.82 36.37
CA GLY A 408 -8.20 0.58 36.40
C GLY A 408 -9.70 0.67 36.09
N GLU A 409 -10.40 1.60 36.76
CA GLU A 409 -11.80 1.88 36.40
C GLU A 409 -11.86 2.26 34.91
N ALA A 410 -12.71 1.56 34.14
CA ALA A 410 -12.98 1.93 32.77
C ALA A 410 -13.33 3.42 32.74
N ALA A 411 -12.59 4.22 31.97
CA ALA A 411 -12.91 5.63 31.78
C ALA A 411 -14.37 5.71 31.32
N LYS A 412 -15.23 6.30 32.17
CA LYS A 412 -16.67 6.40 31.94
C LYS A 412 -17.00 7.20 30.69
#